data_AF-A0A954WMG4-F1
#
_entry.id   AF-A0A954WMG4-F1
#
_cell.length_a   1.000
_cell.length_b   1.000
_cell.length_c   1.000
_cell.angle_alpha   90.00
_cell.angle_beta   90.00
_cell.angle_gamma   90.00
#
_symmetry.space_group_name_H-M   'P 1'
#
loop_
_entity.id
_entity.type
_entity.pdbx_description
1 polymer ?
#
loop_
_entity_poly.entity_id
_entity_poly.type
_entity_poly.pdbx_seq_one_letter_code
_entity_poly.pdbx_strand_id
1 'polypeptide(L)'
;QPKPRPTSQASQSSEDPRHSHWVELVEGMAAYRDGNFDAAAKCLSNLETQDRADQSFLSMTALFLAMAQHQNGKPTAAVETFQRATNKIDDPHRSAAGWLDWLMCEIVRSEAEQLLLEKVTR
;
A
#
# COMPACT_ATOMS: atom_id res chain seq x y z
N GLN A 1 -45.17 -37.43 -4.78
CA GLN A 1 -43.73 -37.76 -4.76
C GLN A 1 -42.95 -36.47 -5.00
N PRO A 2 -42.03 -36.04 -4.11
CA PRO A 2 -41.19 -34.88 -4.39
C PRO A 2 -39.92 -35.31 -5.17
N LYS A 3 -39.56 -34.56 -6.22
CA LYS A 3 -38.31 -34.72 -6.99
C LYS A 3 -37.09 -34.42 -6.12
N PRO A 4 -35.96 -35.16 -6.25
CA PRO A 4 -34.72 -34.80 -5.58
C PRO A 4 -34.12 -33.53 -6.19
N ARG A 5 -33.65 -32.63 -5.31
CA ARG A 5 -32.92 -31.41 -5.66
C ARG A 5 -31.49 -31.80 -6.08
N PRO A 6 -30.93 -31.23 -7.16
CA PRO A 6 -29.58 -31.56 -7.59
C PRO A 6 -28.56 -31.07 -6.57
N THR A 7 -27.75 -32.00 -6.06
CA THR A 7 -26.50 -31.72 -5.37
C THR A 7 -25.51 -31.21 -6.43
N SER A 8 -25.23 -29.91 -6.42
CA SER A 8 -24.12 -29.33 -7.19
C SER A 8 -23.29 -28.51 -6.20
N GLN A 9 -22.22 -29.13 -5.74
CA GLN A 9 -20.83 -28.75 -6.07
C GLN A 9 -20.26 -27.73 -5.12
N ALA A 10 -19.11 -28.11 -4.57
CA ALA A 10 -18.18 -27.25 -3.89
C ALA A 10 -17.93 -25.99 -4.73
N SER A 11 -18.03 -24.82 -4.10
CA SER A 11 -17.47 -23.59 -4.63
C SER A 11 -16.81 -22.85 -3.48
N GLN A 12 -15.48 -22.96 -3.49
CA GLN A 12 -14.54 -21.87 -3.25
C GLN A 12 -14.75 -21.09 -1.94
N SER A 13 -14.03 -21.52 -0.92
CA SER A 13 -13.65 -20.70 0.22
C SER A 13 -12.65 -19.63 -0.21
N SER A 14 -13.11 -18.42 -0.56
CA SER A 14 -12.23 -17.24 -0.62
C SER A 14 -12.89 -15.93 -0.17
N GLU A 15 -14.04 -15.96 0.47
CA GLU A 15 -14.71 -14.75 0.96
C GLU A 15 -14.89 -14.82 2.48
N ASP A 16 -13.84 -14.50 3.25
CA ASP A 16 -14.08 -13.89 4.57
C ASP A 16 -14.08 -12.36 4.37
N PRO A 17 -15.25 -11.71 4.34
CA PRO A 17 -15.39 -10.27 4.10
C PRO A 17 -14.76 -9.38 5.20
N ARG A 18 -14.09 -9.96 6.20
CA ARG A 18 -13.41 -9.24 7.28
C ARG A 18 -11.92 -8.95 7.03
N HIS A 19 -11.32 -9.51 5.97
CA HIS A 19 -9.97 -9.12 5.52
C HIS A 19 -10.06 -7.96 4.52
N SER A 20 -10.20 -6.75 5.04
CA SER A 20 -10.10 -5.54 4.23
C SER A 20 -8.64 -5.24 3.91
N HIS A 21 -8.31 -4.86 2.67
CA HIS A 21 -6.95 -4.45 2.30
C HIS A 21 -6.43 -3.27 3.12
N TRP A 22 -7.32 -2.49 3.72
CA TRP A 22 -6.96 -1.46 4.71
C TRP A 22 -6.32 -2.06 5.97
N VAL A 23 -6.73 -3.25 6.39
CA VAL A 23 -6.11 -3.97 7.51
C VAL A 23 -4.68 -4.34 7.13
N GLU A 24 -4.47 -4.94 5.96
CA GLU A 24 -3.13 -5.30 5.49
C GLU A 24 -2.22 -4.07 5.34
N LEU A 25 -2.76 -2.95 4.83
CA LEU A 25 -2.02 -1.70 4.73
C LEU A 25 -1.61 -1.19 6.12
N VAL A 26 -2.54 -1.16 7.07
CA VAL A 26 -2.27 -0.73 8.45
C VAL A 26 -1.28 -1.67 9.14
N GLU A 27 -1.33 -2.97 8.88
CA GLU A 27 -0.33 -3.94 9.37
C GLU A 27 1.06 -3.64 8.80
N GLY A 28 1.16 -3.36 7.50
CA GLY A 28 2.41 -2.95 6.87
C GLY A 28 2.98 -1.65 7.46
N MET A 29 2.12 -0.66 7.72
CA MET A 29 2.50 0.58 8.40
C MET A 29 2.97 0.35 9.83
N ALA A 30 2.25 -0.49 10.58
CA ALA A 30 2.59 -0.82 11.96
C ALA A 30 3.94 -1.54 12.02
N ALA A 31 4.18 -2.51 11.13
CA ALA A 31 5.47 -3.19 11.01
C ALA A 31 6.61 -2.20 10.69
N TYR A 32 6.39 -1.23 9.80
CA TYR A 32 7.38 -0.19 9.51
C TYR A 32 7.67 0.66 10.75
N ARG A 33 6.62 1.10 11.46
CA ARG A 33 6.74 1.93 12.68
C ARG A 33 7.42 1.19 13.84
N ASP A 34 7.28 -0.13 13.89
CA ASP A 34 7.96 -1.01 14.86
C ASP A 34 9.42 -1.31 14.48
N GLY A 35 9.89 -0.83 13.32
CA GLY A 35 11.24 -1.09 12.82
C GLY A 35 11.40 -2.45 12.13
N ASN A 36 10.32 -3.21 11.96
CA ASN A 36 10.30 -4.47 11.21
C ASN A 36 10.15 -4.20 9.71
N PHE A 37 11.18 -3.58 9.13
CA PHE A 37 11.19 -3.10 7.76
C PHE A 37 11.09 -4.21 6.71
N ASP A 38 11.61 -5.41 6.97
CA ASP A 38 11.47 -6.56 6.07
C ASP A 38 10.03 -7.08 6.01
N ALA A 39 9.35 -7.20 7.16
CA ALA A 39 7.95 -7.59 7.18
C ALA A 39 7.07 -6.52 6.51
N ALA A 40 7.34 -5.23 6.79
CA ALA A 40 6.65 -4.12 6.14
C ALA A 40 6.82 -4.17 4.61
N ALA A 41 8.06 -4.28 4.12
CA ALA A 41 8.33 -4.31 2.69
C ALA A 41 7.64 -5.50 2.00
N LYS A 42 7.65 -6.69 2.61
CA LYS A 42 6.99 -7.88 2.07
C LYS A 42 5.46 -7.73 2.00
N CYS A 43 4.85 -7.19 3.05
CA CYS A 43 3.42 -6.96 3.11
C CYS A 43 2.98 -5.94 2.04
N LEU A 44 3.64 -4.78 2.04
CA LEU A 44 3.30 -3.65 1.17
C LEU A 44 3.60 -3.92 -0.31
N SER A 45 4.65 -4.69 -0.64
CA SER A 45 4.93 -5.08 -2.03
C SER A 45 3.82 -5.96 -2.62
N ASN A 46 3.21 -6.82 -1.81
CA ASN A 46 2.10 -7.65 -2.28
C ASN A 46 0.86 -6.79 -2.58
N LEU A 47 0.59 -5.80 -1.72
CA LEU A 47 -0.52 -4.86 -1.91
C LEU A 47 -0.35 -3.98 -3.15
N GLU A 48 0.89 -3.54 -3.44
CA GLU A 48 1.15 -2.69 -4.62
C GLU A 48 0.82 -3.38 -5.95
N THR A 49 0.94 -4.72 -6.02
CA THR A 49 0.66 -5.49 -7.25
C THR A 49 -0.84 -5.72 -7.52
N GLN A 50 -1.71 -5.32 -6.61
CA GLN A 50 -3.14 -5.54 -6.74
C GLN A 50 -3.78 -4.48 -7.65
N ASP A 51 -4.64 -4.90 -8.58
CA ASP A 51 -5.41 -3.99 -9.41
C ASP A 51 -6.53 -3.32 -8.59
N ARG A 52 -6.38 -2.02 -8.32
CA ARG A 52 -7.29 -1.24 -7.45
C ARG A 52 -7.60 0.12 -8.06
N ALA A 53 -8.87 0.51 -7.93
CA ALA A 53 -9.33 1.82 -8.38
C ALA A 53 -8.94 2.97 -7.42
N ASP A 54 -8.71 2.68 -6.13
CA ASP A 54 -8.35 3.69 -5.13
C ASP A 54 -6.86 4.07 -5.23
N GLN A 55 -6.61 5.19 -5.91
CA GLN A 55 -5.26 5.72 -6.08
C GLN A 55 -4.62 6.15 -4.76
N SER A 56 -5.41 6.59 -3.77
CA SER A 56 -4.86 7.05 -2.50
C SER A 56 -4.30 5.89 -1.69
N PHE A 57 -5.03 4.77 -1.66
CA PHE A 57 -4.57 3.52 -1.07
C PHE A 57 -3.25 3.06 -1.69
N LEU A 58 -3.17 3.06 -3.03
CA LEU A 58 -1.97 2.63 -3.75
C LEU A 58 -0.79 3.57 -3.51
N SER A 59 -1.01 4.89 -3.52
CA SER A 59 0.03 5.87 -3.23
C SER A 59 0.55 5.74 -1.80
N MET A 60 -0.34 5.59 -0.81
CA MET A 60 0.05 5.41 0.59
C MET A 60 0.84 4.10 0.79
N THR A 61 0.40 3.02 0.17
CA THR A 61 1.12 1.73 0.16
C THR A 61 2.54 1.89 -0.41
N ALA A 62 2.67 2.56 -1.56
CA ALA A 62 3.95 2.76 -2.22
C ALA A 62 4.90 3.67 -1.42
N LEU A 63 4.39 4.71 -0.75
CA LEU A 63 5.21 5.58 0.10
C LEU A 63 5.80 4.82 1.29
N PHE A 64 4.99 4.03 2.02
CA PHE A 64 5.52 3.20 3.11
C PHE A 64 6.46 2.09 2.61
N LEU A 65 6.19 1.53 1.43
CA LEU A 65 7.08 0.55 0.81
C LEU A 65 8.45 1.18 0.50
N ALA A 66 8.47 2.39 -0.07
CA ALA A 66 9.70 3.12 -0.35
C ALA A 66 10.52 3.36 0.93
N MET A 67 9.87 3.80 2.02
CA MET A 67 10.55 4.00 3.30
C MET A 67 11.10 2.68 3.87
N ALA A 68 10.33 1.60 3.81
CA ALA A 68 10.77 0.28 4.28
C ALA A 68 11.96 -0.26 3.45
N GLN A 69 11.90 -0.12 2.12
CA GLN A 69 13.01 -0.48 1.22
C GLN A 69 14.27 0.32 1.54
N HIS A 70 14.13 1.62 1.79
CA HIS A 70 15.25 2.48 2.15
C HIS A 70 15.92 2.02 3.45
N GLN A 71 15.12 1.72 4.48
CA GLN A 71 15.63 1.23 5.76
C GLN A 71 16.25 -0.17 5.66
N ASN A 72 15.80 -1.00 4.72
CA ASN A 72 16.43 -2.30 4.39
C ASN A 72 17.69 -2.19 3.51
N GLY A 73 18.25 -0.99 3.32
CA GLY A 73 19.46 -0.82 2.53
C GLY A 73 19.25 -1.01 1.02
N LYS A 74 18.02 -0.80 0.52
CA LYS A 74 17.68 -0.82 -0.92
C LYS A 74 17.34 0.59 -1.42
N PRO A 75 18.28 1.56 -1.38
CA PRO A 75 17.98 2.96 -1.66
C PRO A 75 17.53 3.22 -3.10
N THR A 76 18.07 2.48 -4.09
CA THR A 76 17.65 2.64 -5.49
C THR A 76 16.18 2.25 -5.70
N ALA A 77 15.78 1.07 -5.19
CA ALA A 77 14.39 0.63 -5.26
C ALA A 77 13.44 1.56 -4.50
N ALA A 78 13.91 2.09 -3.36
CA ALA A 78 13.14 3.07 -2.57
C ALA A 78 12.86 4.35 -3.37
N VAL A 79 13.87 4.91 -4.04
CA VAL A 79 13.73 6.12 -4.87
C VAL A 79 12.78 5.88 -6.05
N GLU A 80 12.91 4.74 -6.73
CA GLU A 80 12.01 4.39 -7.85
C GLU A 80 10.55 4.26 -7.39
N THR A 81 10.33 3.58 -6.26
CA THR A 81 9.00 3.40 -5.68
C THR A 81 8.41 4.73 -5.22
N PHE A 82 9.22 5.58 -4.58
CA PHE A 82 8.83 6.91 -4.14
C PHE A 82 8.40 7.81 -5.31
N GLN A 83 9.21 7.87 -6.37
CA GLN A 83 8.91 8.67 -7.57
C GLN A 83 7.61 8.22 -8.25
N ARG A 84 7.37 6.91 -8.33
CA ARG A 84 6.10 6.37 -8.86
C ARG A 84 4.91 6.82 -8.02
N ALA A 85 5.04 6.84 -6.70
CA ALA A 85 3.98 7.26 -5.79
C ALA A 85 3.68 8.76 -5.93
N THR A 86 4.71 9.62 -5.94
CA THR A 86 4.52 11.08 -6.04
C THR A 86 3.93 11.50 -7.37
N ASN A 87 4.34 10.88 -8.48
CA ASN A 87 3.76 11.17 -9.80
C ASN A 87 2.24 10.94 -9.86
N LYS A 88 1.72 9.99 -9.07
CA LYS A 88 0.27 9.74 -8.97
C LYS A 88 -0.43 10.74 -8.05
N ILE A 89 0.25 11.18 -6.99
CA ILE A 89 -0.30 12.17 -6.05
C ILE A 89 -0.41 13.54 -6.73
N ASP A 90 0.58 13.88 -7.56
CA ASP A 90 0.69 15.15 -8.29
C ASP A 90 -0.19 15.21 -9.55
N ASP A 91 -1.03 14.19 -9.83
CA ASP A 91 -1.93 14.19 -11.00
C ASP A 91 -2.98 15.31 -10.88
N PRO A 92 -2.94 16.34 -11.76
CA PRO A 92 -3.86 17.48 -11.71
C PRO A 92 -5.31 17.12 -12.05
N HIS A 93 -5.57 15.91 -12.56
CA HIS A 93 -6.90 15.42 -12.90
C HIS A 93 -7.57 14.64 -11.76
N ARG A 94 -6.94 14.55 -10.59
CA ARG A 94 -7.53 13.91 -9.41
C ARG A 94 -8.81 14.61 -8.97
N SER A 95 -9.84 13.82 -8.69
CA SER A 95 -11.13 14.35 -8.21
C SER A 95 -11.01 14.98 -6.82
N ALA A 96 -11.77 16.03 -6.53
CA ALA A 96 -11.84 16.66 -5.21
C ALA A 96 -12.48 15.76 -4.13
N ALA A 97 -13.16 14.68 -4.53
CA ALA A 97 -13.55 13.63 -3.60
C ALA A 97 -12.29 12.85 -3.20
N GLY A 98 -11.96 12.87 -1.90
CA GLY A 98 -10.72 12.26 -1.37
C GLY A 98 -9.68 13.26 -0.86
N TRP A 99 -10.06 14.50 -0.52
CA TRP A 99 -9.15 15.50 0.07
C TRP A 99 -8.44 14.98 1.34
N LEU A 100 -9.13 14.20 2.17
CA LEU A 100 -8.55 13.61 3.38
C LEU A 100 -7.49 12.56 3.01
N ASP A 101 -7.78 11.70 2.05
CA ASP A 101 -6.83 10.70 1.59
C ASP A 101 -5.62 11.33 0.88
N TRP A 102 -5.84 12.44 0.17
CA TRP A 102 -4.77 13.28 -0.35
C TRP A 102 -3.90 13.84 0.77
N LEU A 103 -4.50 14.46 1.79
CA LEU A 103 -3.74 15.01 2.91
C LEU A 103 -2.92 13.94 3.63
N MET A 104 -3.49 12.75 3.83
CA MET A 104 -2.75 11.61 4.41
C MET A 104 -1.57 11.21 3.51
N CYS A 105 -1.75 11.15 2.19
CA CYS A 105 -0.66 10.88 1.26
C CYS A 105 0.43 11.95 1.33
N GLU A 106 0.07 13.23 1.43
CA GLU A 106 1.03 14.34 1.54
C GLU A 106 1.83 14.31 2.84
N ILE A 107 1.20 13.97 3.97
CA ILE A 107 1.90 13.79 5.25
C ILE A 107 2.93 12.67 5.13
N VAL A 108 2.52 11.50 4.61
CA VAL A 108 3.41 10.35 4.47
C VAL A 108 4.50 10.63 3.41
N ARG A 109 4.18 11.38 2.35
CA ARG A 109 5.16 11.83 1.35
C ARG A 109 6.24 12.66 2.02
N SER A 110 5.88 13.62 2.87
CA SER A 110 6.86 14.45 3.57
C SER A 110 7.77 13.62 4.49
N GLU A 111 7.22 12.63 5.20
CA GLU A 111 8.01 11.68 6.00
C GLU A 111 9.01 10.90 5.11
N ALA A 112 8.55 10.41 3.96
CA ALA A 112 9.39 9.67 3.02
C ALA A 112 10.48 10.55 2.40
N GLU A 113 10.16 11.79 2.01
CA GLU A 113 11.12 12.76 1.48
C GLU A 113 12.24 13.03 2.47
N GLN A 114 11.91 13.31 3.73
CA GLN A 114 12.90 13.53 4.79
C GLN A 114 13.82 12.32 4.93
N LEU A 115 13.25 11.12 5.05
CA LEU A 115 14.02 9.90 5.20
C LEU A 115 14.97 9.65 4.02
N LEU A 116 14.47 9.80 2.79
CA LEU A 116 15.22 9.48 1.58
C LEU A 116 16.26 10.56 1.23
N LEU A 117 16.04 11.83 1.60
CA LEU A 117 16.95 12.94 1.33
C LEU A 117 18.02 13.14 2.43
N GLU A 118 17.69 12.89 3.71
CA GLU A 118 18.64 13.09 4.82
C GLU A 118 19.85 12.16 4.74
N LYS A 119 19.68 10.92 4.26
CA LYS A 119 20.79 9.96 4.13
C LYS A 119 21.64 10.10 2.86
N VAL A 120 21.26 10.96 1.92
CA VAL A 120 22.10 11.27 0.74
C VAL A 120 23.17 12.31 1.10
N THR A 121 22.97 13.07 2.19
CA THR A 121 23.83 14.21 2.56
C THR A 121 24.81 13.89 3.71
N ARG A 122 24.89 12.64 4.19
CA ARG A 122 25.85 12.17 5.20
C ARG A 122 26.76 11.09 4.64
#